data_AF-A0A3D4D4S8-F1
#
_entry.id   AF-A0A3D4D4S8-F1
#
_cell.length_a   1.000
_cell.length_b   1.000
_cell.length_c   1.000
_cell.angle_alpha   90.00
_cell.angle_beta   90.00
_cell.angle_gamma   90.00
#
_symmetry.space_group_name_H-M   'P 1'
#
loop_
_entity.id
_entity.type
_entity.pdbx_description
1 polymer ?
#
loop_
_entity_poly.entity_id
_entity_poly.type
_entity_poly.pdbx_seq_one_letter_code
_entity_poly.pdbx_strand_id
1 'polypeptide(L)'
;MQKKHSGKMGAIALPVALIAAAVGVLLWMLTGAQGYRAADWTDTDGQRYYRNLVTHQAFAADVDWDGSDGAVIVIPDEVHGYKVTALGGYIGRGVPTAFALNAPEIWNTQVVFGDEKVAADAEKDYPNAKIVDCTVTLRLGRNVKALNEVSCFGWQGYDENGAETVWRLRWNVECDEGNETFYAKGGRLYRCADGAAVEAFRYA
;
A
#
# COMPACT_ATOMS: atom_id res chain seq x y z
N MET A 1 -65.47 -26.73 -2.06
CA MET A 1 -64.06 -27.15 -2.24
C MET A 1 -63.23 -25.94 -2.63
N GLN A 2 -62.40 -25.41 -1.72
CA GLN A 2 -61.46 -24.33 -2.02
C GLN A 2 -60.04 -24.91 -2.02
N LYS A 3 -59.41 -25.02 -3.19
CA LYS A 3 -57.98 -25.40 -3.30
C LYS A 3 -57.13 -24.17 -3.03
N LYS A 4 -56.48 -24.14 -1.87
CA LYS A 4 -55.50 -23.12 -1.49
C LYS A 4 -54.20 -23.41 -2.26
N HIS A 5 -53.96 -22.69 -3.35
CA HIS A 5 -52.65 -22.63 -4.00
C HIS A 5 -51.72 -21.80 -3.11
N SER A 6 -50.93 -22.44 -2.26
CA SER A 6 -49.86 -21.76 -1.54
C SER A 6 -48.82 -22.78 -1.09
N GLY A 7 -47.61 -22.73 -1.65
CA GLY A 7 -46.51 -23.56 -1.15
C GLY A 7 -45.26 -23.64 -2.04
N LYS A 8 -45.38 -23.47 -3.36
CA LYS A 8 -44.23 -23.69 -4.26
C LYS A 8 -43.29 -22.49 -4.42
N MET A 9 -43.78 -21.26 -4.33
CA MET A 9 -42.93 -20.06 -4.42
C MET A 9 -42.02 -19.88 -3.19
N GLY A 10 -42.50 -20.17 -1.98
CA GLY A 10 -41.68 -20.04 -0.75
C GLY A 10 -40.60 -21.12 -0.61
N ALA A 11 -40.81 -22.32 -1.15
CA ALA A 11 -39.86 -23.42 -1.06
C ALA A 11 -38.65 -23.28 -2.02
N ILE A 12 -38.79 -22.52 -3.11
CA ILE A 12 -37.71 -22.26 -4.09
C ILE A 12 -37.00 -20.93 -3.81
N ALA A 13 -37.71 -19.93 -3.27
CA ALA A 13 -37.14 -18.62 -2.98
C ALA A 13 -36.02 -18.65 -1.91
N LEU A 14 -36.16 -19.48 -0.88
CA LEU A 14 -35.17 -19.56 0.21
C LEU A 14 -33.82 -20.18 -0.24
N PRO A 15 -33.79 -21.33 -0.96
CA PRO A 15 -32.55 -21.86 -1.53
C PRO A 15 -31.86 -20.89 -2.50
N VAL A 16 -32.62 -20.19 -3.34
CA VAL A 16 -32.07 -19.22 -4.30
C VAL A 16 -31.44 -18.02 -3.58
N ALA A 17 -32.10 -17.51 -2.54
CA ALA A 17 -31.56 -16.42 -1.72
C ALA A 17 -30.27 -16.83 -1.00
N LEU A 18 -30.20 -18.07 -0.48
CA LEU A 18 -28.99 -18.59 0.17
C LEU A 18 -27.82 -18.75 -0.82
N ILE A 19 -28.10 -19.22 -2.05
CA ILE A 19 -27.08 -19.32 -3.10
C ILE A 19 -26.58 -17.92 -3.48
N ALA A 20 -27.47 -16.95 -3.68
CA ALA A 20 -27.09 -15.59 -4.00
C ALA A 20 -26.22 -14.96 -2.89
N ALA A 21 -26.58 -15.17 -1.63
CA ALA A 21 -25.79 -14.72 -0.49
C ALA A 21 -24.40 -15.38 -0.46
N ALA A 22 -24.34 -16.71 -0.67
CA ALA A 22 -23.08 -17.44 -0.69
C ALA A 22 -22.17 -17.00 -1.85
N VAL A 23 -22.73 -16.75 -3.04
CA VAL A 23 -22.01 -16.21 -4.19
C VAL A 23 -21.52 -14.80 -3.90
N GLY A 24 -22.34 -13.96 -3.27
CA GLY A 24 -21.94 -12.61 -2.85
C GLY A 24 -20.76 -12.64 -1.87
N VAL A 25 -20.79 -13.52 -0.87
CA VAL A 25 -19.68 -13.69 0.08
C VAL A 25 -18.42 -14.20 -0.62
N LEU A 26 -18.54 -15.18 -1.52
CA LEU A 26 -17.40 -15.70 -2.28
C LEU A 26 -16.76 -14.64 -3.16
N LEU A 27 -17.56 -13.85 -3.89
CA LEU A 27 -17.09 -12.73 -4.70
C LEU A 27 -16.39 -11.68 -3.84
N TRP A 28 -16.96 -11.33 -2.70
CA TRP A 28 -16.32 -10.41 -1.76
C TRP A 28 -14.95 -10.92 -1.29
N MET A 29 -14.84 -12.20 -0.96
CA MET A 29 -13.56 -12.82 -0.59
C MET A 29 -12.54 -12.79 -1.73
N LEU A 30 -12.96 -13.14 -2.96
CA LEU A 30 -12.10 -13.19 -4.15
C LEU A 30 -11.68 -11.81 -4.66
N THR A 31 -12.50 -10.78 -4.45
CA THR A 31 -12.17 -9.39 -4.84
C THR A 31 -11.36 -8.68 -3.76
N GLY A 32 -11.44 -9.14 -2.51
CA GLY A 32 -10.65 -8.64 -1.39
C GLY A 32 -9.31 -9.36 -1.20
N ALA A 33 -8.86 -9.45 0.06
CA ALA A 33 -7.55 -9.96 0.45
C ALA A 33 -7.19 -11.34 -0.13
N GLN A 34 -8.18 -12.23 -0.33
CA GLN A 34 -7.92 -13.60 -0.78
C GLN A 34 -7.62 -13.71 -2.27
N GLY A 35 -7.93 -12.67 -3.05
CA GLY A 35 -7.67 -12.61 -4.48
C GLY A 35 -6.28 -12.12 -4.85
N TYR A 36 -5.62 -11.39 -3.96
CA TYR A 36 -4.30 -10.81 -4.24
C TYR A 36 -3.18 -11.85 -4.07
N ARG A 37 -2.32 -11.93 -5.08
CA ARG A 37 -1.14 -12.80 -5.16
C ARG A 37 0.07 -12.01 -5.63
N ALA A 38 1.25 -12.41 -5.20
CA ALA A 38 2.49 -11.81 -5.66
C ALA A 38 2.54 -11.86 -7.19
N ALA A 39 2.89 -10.75 -7.80
CA ALA A 39 3.13 -10.71 -9.23
C ALA A 39 4.61 -11.02 -9.46
N ASP A 40 4.89 -12.11 -10.20
CA ASP A 40 6.26 -12.47 -10.61
C ASP A 40 6.72 -11.58 -11.79
N TRP A 41 6.68 -10.25 -11.59
CA TRP A 41 7.14 -9.26 -12.55
C TRP A 41 8.51 -8.75 -12.11
N THR A 42 9.47 -8.74 -13.05
CA THR A 42 10.87 -8.39 -12.78
C THR A 42 11.30 -7.12 -13.51
N ASP A 43 10.42 -6.53 -14.31
CA ASP A 43 10.63 -5.36 -15.17
C ASP A 43 9.90 -4.13 -14.60
N THR A 44 9.95 -3.97 -13.27
CA THR A 44 9.20 -2.95 -12.51
C THR A 44 10.12 -2.02 -11.71
N ASP A 45 11.38 -1.88 -12.12
CA ASP A 45 12.38 -1.01 -11.48
C ASP A 45 12.47 -1.22 -9.95
N GLY A 46 12.52 -2.49 -9.52
CA GLY A 46 12.61 -2.87 -8.10
C GLY A 46 11.29 -2.79 -7.32
N GLN A 47 10.19 -2.37 -7.94
CA GLN A 47 8.89 -2.30 -7.28
C GLN A 47 8.17 -3.65 -7.33
N ARG A 48 7.74 -4.14 -6.16
CA ARG A 48 6.92 -5.35 -6.03
C ARG A 48 5.44 -5.01 -6.09
N TYR A 49 4.70 -5.80 -6.85
CA TYR A 49 3.26 -5.69 -6.98
C TYR A 49 2.56 -6.97 -6.58
N TYR A 50 1.33 -6.82 -6.10
CA TYR A 50 0.40 -7.92 -5.90
C TYR A 50 -0.82 -7.67 -6.75
N ARG A 51 -1.25 -8.70 -7.48
CA ARG A 51 -2.36 -8.62 -8.44
C ARG A 51 -3.53 -9.50 -8.03
N ASN A 52 -4.73 -9.04 -8.34
CA ASN A 52 -5.96 -9.79 -8.24
C ASN A 52 -6.44 -10.19 -9.64
N LEU A 53 -6.39 -11.49 -9.93
CA LEU A 53 -6.74 -12.05 -11.24
C LEU A 53 -8.24 -11.89 -11.59
N VAL A 54 -9.10 -11.70 -10.59
CA VAL A 54 -10.56 -11.57 -10.78
C VAL A 54 -10.92 -10.12 -11.12
N THR A 55 -10.32 -9.15 -10.42
CA THR A 55 -10.67 -7.73 -10.57
C THR A 55 -9.77 -6.98 -11.56
N HIS A 56 -8.67 -7.59 -12.01
CA HIS A 56 -7.63 -6.91 -12.79
C HIS A 56 -7.08 -5.66 -12.08
N GLN A 57 -6.99 -5.72 -10.75
CA GLN A 57 -6.38 -4.69 -9.91
C GLN A 57 -5.05 -5.17 -9.35
N ALA A 58 -4.19 -4.21 -9.04
CA ALA A 58 -2.94 -4.40 -8.33
C ALA A 58 -2.81 -3.39 -7.18
N PHE A 59 -1.97 -3.72 -6.22
CA PHE A 59 -1.42 -2.76 -5.26
C PHE A 59 0.10 -2.82 -5.29
N ALA A 60 0.74 -1.68 -5.04
CA ALA A 60 2.18 -1.55 -4.88
C ALA A 60 2.59 -1.90 -3.44
N ALA A 61 3.59 -2.75 -3.28
CA ALA A 61 4.11 -3.20 -1.99
C ALA A 61 5.49 -2.58 -1.74
N ASP A 62 6.55 -3.38 -1.65
CA ASP A 62 7.90 -2.88 -1.40
C ASP A 62 8.60 -2.40 -2.68
N VAL A 63 9.52 -1.45 -2.51
CA VAL A 63 10.38 -0.94 -3.59
C VAL A 63 11.84 -1.04 -3.15
N ASP A 64 12.66 -1.69 -3.96
CA ASP A 64 14.11 -1.70 -3.76
C ASP A 64 14.67 -0.30 -3.94
N TRP A 65 15.28 0.25 -2.89
CA TRP A 65 15.86 1.58 -2.88
C TRP A 65 17.37 1.49 -2.64
N ASP A 66 18.13 2.27 -3.40
CA ASP A 66 19.59 2.28 -3.39
C ASP A 66 20.20 3.20 -2.32
N GLY A 67 19.36 3.87 -1.52
CA GLY A 67 19.80 4.80 -0.49
C GLY A 67 19.98 6.24 -0.98
N SER A 68 19.68 6.53 -2.25
CA SER A 68 19.83 7.86 -2.83
C SER A 68 18.84 8.88 -2.25
N ASP A 69 19.36 10.03 -1.82
CA ASP A 69 18.55 11.20 -1.50
C ASP A 69 17.98 11.82 -2.79
N GLY A 70 16.73 12.24 -2.75
CA GLY A 70 16.00 12.76 -3.91
C GLY A 70 15.44 11.69 -4.84
N ALA A 71 15.41 10.42 -4.43
CA ALA A 71 14.83 9.33 -5.21
C ALA A 71 13.36 9.63 -5.61
N VAL A 72 12.97 9.21 -6.82
CA VAL A 72 11.61 9.38 -7.33
C VAL A 72 10.99 8.01 -7.56
N ILE A 73 9.92 7.72 -6.82
CA ILE A 73 9.15 6.48 -6.94
C ILE A 73 7.85 6.79 -7.64
N VAL A 74 7.62 6.11 -8.75
CA VAL A 74 6.41 6.29 -9.57
C VAL A 74 5.49 5.10 -9.37
N ILE A 75 4.27 5.37 -8.93
CA ILE A 75 3.17 4.40 -8.87
C ILE A 75 2.34 4.62 -10.13
N PRO A 76 2.48 3.75 -11.15
CA PRO A 76 1.84 3.95 -12.44
C PRO A 76 0.33 3.72 -12.35
N ASP A 77 -0.40 4.16 -13.38
CA ASP A 77 -1.84 3.88 -13.49
C ASP A 77 -2.12 2.39 -13.65
N GLU A 78 -1.29 1.72 -14.47
CA GLU A 78 -1.39 0.31 -14.78
C GLU A 78 0.01 -0.33 -14.87
N VAL A 79 0.07 -1.61 -14.54
CA VAL A 79 1.26 -2.45 -14.67
C VAL A 79 0.81 -3.80 -15.22
N HIS A 80 1.40 -4.22 -16.34
CA HIS A 80 1.05 -5.49 -17.02
C HIS A 80 -0.47 -5.69 -17.24
N GLY A 81 -1.20 -4.60 -17.52
CA GLY A 81 -2.66 -4.60 -17.72
C GLY A 81 -3.51 -4.68 -16.45
N TYR A 82 -2.90 -4.53 -15.26
CA TYR A 82 -3.60 -4.42 -13.98
C TYR A 82 -3.59 -2.98 -13.50
N LYS A 83 -4.75 -2.46 -13.09
CA LYS A 83 -4.85 -1.11 -12.52
C LYS A 83 -4.22 -1.06 -11.14
N VAL A 84 -3.25 -0.19 -10.93
CA VAL A 84 -2.68 0.01 -9.59
C VAL A 84 -3.64 0.90 -8.82
N THR A 85 -4.26 0.34 -7.79
CA THR A 85 -5.34 1.01 -7.06
C THR A 85 -5.03 1.29 -5.60
N ALA A 86 -3.93 0.77 -5.07
CA ALA A 86 -3.57 0.99 -3.68
C ALA A 86 -2.06 0.95 -3.44
N LEU A 87 -1.66 1.57 -2.34
CA LEU A 87 -0.38 1.34 -1.68
C LEU A 87 -0.61 0.39 -0.49
N GLY A 88 0.16 -0.69 -0.47
CA GLY A 88 -0.03 -1.78 0.46
C GLY A 88 -1.37 -2.49 0.30
N GLY A 89 -1.55 -3.56 1.04
CA GLY A 89 -2.76 -4.34 0.99
C GLY A 89 -2.68 -5.61 1.82
N TYR A 90 -3.56 -6.54 1.49
CA TYR A 90 -3.66 -7.80 2.17
C TYR A 90 -3.64 -8.94 1.16
N ILE A 91 -2.97 -10.02 1.52
CA ILE A 91 -2.82 -11.19 0.67
C ILE A 91 -3.31 -12.45 1.37
N GLY A 92 -3.65 -13.47 0.58
CA GLY A 92 -3.99 -14.80 1.11
C GLY A 92 -5.13 -14.74 2.12
N ARG A 93 -4.89 -15.09 3.39
CA ARG A 93 -5.91 -15.08 4.44
C ARG A 93 -6.01 -13.76 5.20
N GLY A 94 -5.55 -12.66 4.63
CA GLY A 94 -5.53 -11.34 5.27
C GLY A 94 -4.18 -10.97 5.88
N VAL A 95 -3.08 -11.51 5.35
CA VAL A 95 -1.73 -11.12 5.79
C VAL A 95 -1.45 -9.71 5.29
N PRO A 96 -1.14 -8.74 6.16
CA PRO A 96 -0.82 -7.38 5.74
C PRO A 96 0.48 -7.35 4.94
N THR A 97 0.54 -6.47 3.96
CA THR A 97 1.72 -6.21 3.15
C THR A 97 1.80 -4.71 2.95
N ALA A 98 2.77 -4.08 3.60
CA ALA A 98 2.95 -2.63 3.56
C ALA A 98 3.54 -2.17 2.23
N PHE A 99 3.19 -0.96 1.83
CA PHE A 99 4.05 -0.18 0.96
C PHE A 99 5.26 0.30 1.79
N ALA A 100 6.45 -0.10 1.37
CA ALA A 100 7.70 0.13 2.11
C ALA A 100 8.86 0.34 1.14
N LEU A 101 9.92 0.98 1.61
CA LEU A 101 11.22 0.89 0.94
C LEU A 101 12.00 -0.29 1.50
N ASN A 102 12.75 -0.99 0.64
CA ASN A 102 13.78 -1.92 1.10
C ASN A 102 15.09 -1.14 1.18
N ALA A 103 15.72 -1.18 2.35
CA ALA A 103 17.04 -0.58 2.53
C ALA A 103 18.09 -1.33 1.70
N PRO A 104 19.16 -0.65 1.23
CA PRO A 104 20.30 -1.29 0.62
C PRO A 104 20.86 -2.43 1.48
N GLU A 105 21.10 -3.60 0.90
CA GLU A 105 21.65 -4.76 1.62
C GLU A 105 23.01 -4.49 2.28
N ILE A 106 23.76 -3.53 1.75
CA ILE A 106 25.04 -3.07 2.31
C ILE A 106 24.87 -2.38 3.67
N TRP A 107 23.69 -1.86 3.97
CA TRP A 107 23.38 -1.31 5.28
C TRP A 107 22.98 -2.48 6.17
N ASN A 108 23.73 -2.69 7.24
CA ASN A 108 23.44 -3.74 8.21
C ASN A 108 22.25 -3.31 9.09
N THR A 109 21.06 -3.20 8.50
CA THR A 109 19.84 -2.71 9.14
C THR A 109 19.43 -3.63 10.28
N GLN A 110 19.23 -3.06 11.47
CA GLN A 110 18.80 -3.79 12.66
C GLN A 110 17.33 -3.53 12.98
N VAL A 111 16.87 -2.30 12.74
CA VAL A 111 15.53 -1.86 13.10
C VAL A 111 14.90 -1.12 11.92
N VAL A 112 13.63 -1.43 11.64
CA VAL A 112 12.75 -0.69 10.73
C VAL A 112 11.80 0.14 11.56
N PHE A 113 11.65 1.43 11.24
CA PHE A 113 10.68 2.29 11.94
C PHE A 113 9.28 2.10 11.38
N GLY A 114 8.37 1.59 12.22
CA GLY A 114 7.00 1.28 11.82
C GLY A 114 6.05 2.48 11.77
N ASP A 115 6.43 3.62 12.38
CA ASP A 115 5.62 4.84 12.34
C ASP A 115 6.49 6.11 12.36
N GLU A 116 5.84 7.23 12.06
CA GLU A 116 6.44 8.56 11.98
C GLU A 116 7.05 9.03 13.31
N LYS A 117 6.43 8.73 14.45
CA LYS A 117 6.88 9.18 15.76
C LYS A 117 8.15 8.45 16.18
N VAL A 118 8.21 7.14 15.95
CA VAL A 118 9.41 6.34 16.19
C VAL A 118 10.58 6.89 15.37
N ALA A 119 10.36 7.17 14.09
CA ALA A 119 11.41 7.75 13.24
C ALA A 119 11.80 9.17 13.68
N ALA A 120 10.84 10.00 14.10
CA ALA A 120 11.10 11.37 14.56
C ALA A 120 11.92 11.40 15.87
N ASP A 121 11.62 10.48 16.79
CA ASP A 121 12.25 10.41 18.10
C ASP A 121 13.50 9.51 18.15
N ALA A 122 13.90 8.90 17.03
CA ALA A 122 15.01 7.96 16.95
C ALA A 122 16.34 8.50 17.55
N GLU A 123 16.58 9.81 17.52
CA GLU A 123 17.75 10.43 18.17
C GLU A 123 17.79 10.22 19.70
N LYS A 124 16.64 10.05 20.35
CA LYS A 124 16.55 9.77 21.79
C LYS A 124 16.98 8.35 22.11
N ASP A 125 16.61 7.41 21.24
CA ASP A 125 16.91 5.99 21.39
C ASP A 125 18.33 5.65 20.90
N TYR A 126 18.85 6.42 19.94
CA TYR A 126 20.17 6.24 19.33
C TYR A 126 20.99 7.55 19.36
N PRO A 127 21.36 8.06 20.55
CA PRO A 127 21.97 9.38 20.72
C PRO A 127 23.37 9.53 20.11
N ASN A 128 24.04 8.42 19.79
CA ASN A 128 25.38 8.42 19.19
C ASN A 128 25.37 8.08 17.70
N ALA A 129 24.20 7.73 17.15
CA ALA A 129 24.09 7.39 15.75
C ALA A 129 24.19 8.64 14.87
N LYS A 130 24.83 8.48 13.71
CA LYS A 130 24.76 9.48 12.65
C LYS A 130 23.32 9.59 12.16
N ILE A 131 22.78 10.80 12.09
CA ILE A 131 21.43 11.03 11.56
C ILE A 131 21.52 11.43 10.09
N VAL A 132 20.76 10.74 9.25
CA VAL A 132 20.64 11.02 7.82
C VAL A 132 19.16 11.14 7.48
N ASP A 133 18.71 12.35 7.11
CA ASP A 133 17.39 12.52 6.53
C ASP A 133 17.47 12.34 5.01
N CYS A 134 16.71 11.39 4.48
CA CYS A 134 16.58 11.13 3.04
C CYS A 134 15.21 11.59 2.56
N THR A 135 15.19 12.43 1.54
CA THR A 135 13.98 12.91 0.88
C THR A 135 13.64 12.02 -0.30
N VAL A 136 12.40 11.56 -0.37
CA VAL A 136 11.90 10.70 -1.43
C VAL A 136 10.65 11.32 -2.02
N THR A 137 10.57 11.39 -3.35
CA THR A 137 9.37 11.83 -4.06
C THR A 137 8.51 10.64 -4.45
N LEU A 138 7.24 10.65 -4.07
CA LEU A 138 6.24 9.66 -4.49
C LEU A 138 5.30 10.29 -5.51
N ARG A 139 5.23 9.71 -6.71
CA ARG A 139 4.27 10.12 -7.76
C ARG A 139 3.14 9.12 -7.85
N LEU A 140 1.93 9.53 -7.48
CA LEU A 140 0.74 8.68 -7.51
C LEU A 140 -0.02 8.81 -8.82
N GLY A 141 -0.26 7.67 -9.49
CA GLY A 141 -1.16 7.58 -10.64
C GLY A 141 -2.63 7.83 -10.30
N ARG A 142 -3.45 8.02 -11.34
CA ARG A 142 -4.88 8.37 -11.25
C ARG A 142 -5.76 7.31 -10.62
N ASN A 143 -5.34 6.04 -10.71
CA ASN A 143 -6.14 4.89 -10.27
C ASN A 143 -6.00 4.60 -8.77
N VAL A 144 -5.01 5.20 -8.09
CA VAL A 144 -4.75 4.98 -6.67
C VAL A 144 -5.86 5.60 -5.83
N LYS A 145 -6.55 4.76 -5.07
CA LYS A 145 -7.72 5.14 -4.25
C LYS A 145 -7.64 4.68 -2.80
N ALA A 146 -6.59 3.95 -2.42
CA ALA A 146 -6.42 3.47 -1.06
C ALA A 146 -4.95 3.47 -0.63
N LEU A 147 -4.75 3.80 0.64
CA LEU A 147 -3.49 3.66 1.36
C LEU A 147 -3.77 2.67 2.50
N ASN A 148 -3.62 1.38 2.21
CA ASN A 148 -4.06 0.33 3.13
C ASN A 148 -3.04 0.12 4.26
N GLU A 149 -1.76 0.14 3.92
CA GLU A 149 -0.66 -0.10 4.84
C GLU A 149 0.58 0.59 4.26
N VAL A 150 1.10 1.62 4.94
CA VAL A 150 2.27 2.40 4.49
C VAL A 150 3.26 2.43 5.64
N SER A 151 4.43 1.82 5.43
CA SER A 151 5.50 1.68 6.42
C SER A 151 6.82 2.15 5.82
N CYS A 152 6.97 3.46 5.76
CA CYS A 152 8.05 4.13 5.02
C CYS A 152 8.72 5.24 5.86
N PHE A 153 9.14 4.96 7.09
CA PHE A 153 9.59 6.00 8.02
C PHE A 153 11.10 6.04 8.25
N GLY A 154 11.80 4.92 8.07
CA GLY A 154 13.25 4.86 8.16
C GLY A 154 13.78 3.60 8.82
N TRP A 155 15.08 3.62 9.12
CA TRP A 155 15.82 2.50 9.70
C TRP A 155 16.88 2.97 10.69
N GLN A 156 17.27 2.04 11.57
CA GLN A 156 18.53 2.10 12.27
C GLN A 156 19.39 0.88 11.90
N GLY A 157 20.70 1.10 11.79
CA GLY A 157 21.67 0.05 11.49
C GLY A 157 23.09 0.60 11.40
N TYR A 158 23.92 -0.05 10.60
CA TYR A 158 25.30 0.36 10.36
C TYR A 158 25.54 0.60 8.88
N ASP A 159 26.19 1.71 8.56
CA ASP A 159 26.55 2.05 7.18
C ASP A 159 27.71 1.17 6.66
N GLU A 160 28.10 1.37 5.40
CA GLU A 160 29.19 0.62 4.74
C GLU A 160 30.55 0.74 5.45
N ASN A 161 30.72 1.78 6.30
CA ASN A 161 31.93 2.01 7.07
C ASN A 161 31.81 1.47 8.51
N GLY A 162 30.70 0.84 8.86
CA GLY A 162 30.41 0.33 10.20
C GLY A 162 30.00 1.40 11.20
N ALA A 163 29.65 2.61 10.75
CA ALA A 163 29.14 3.66 11.63
C ALA A 163 27.65 3.43 11.91
N GLU A 164 27.26 3.43 13.19
CA GLU A 164 25.85 3.40 13.58
C GLU A 164 25.13 4.60 12.99
N THR A 165 24.07 4.34 12.24
CA THR A 165 23.35 5.36 11.47
C THR A 165 21.84 5.14 11.59
N VAL A 166 21.13 6.26 11.71
CA VAL A 166 19.68 6.36 11.65
C VAL A 166 19.33 7.09 10.36
N TRP A 167 18.66 6.39 9.45
CA TRP A 167 18.13 6.95 8.22
C TRP A 167 16.65 7.25 8.42
N ARG A 168 16.24 8.52 8.29
CA ARG A 168 14.85 8.93 8.40
C ARG A 168 14.33 9.35 7.04
N LEU A 169 13.19 8.81 6.64
CA LEU A 169 12.57 9.16 5.38
C LEU A 169 11.71 10.42 5.54
N ARG A 170 11.75 11.29 4.53
CA ARG A 170 10.83 12.41 4.34
C ARG A 170 10.24 12.33 2.95
N TRP A 171 8.94 12.53 2.84
CA TRP A 171 8.19 12.31 1.61
C TRP A 171 7.70 13.62 1.01
N ASN A 172 8.03 13.82 -0.27
CA ASN A 172 7.38 14.78 -1.13
C ASN A 172 6.38 14.02 -2.02
N VAL A 173 5.08 14.27 -1.88
CA VAL A 173 4.07 13.55 -2.65
C VAL A 173 3.54 14.42 -3.78
N GLU A 174 3.56 13.85 -4.97
CA GLU A 174 2.91 14.35 -6.19
C GLU A 174 1.78 13.38 -6.56
N CYS A 175 0.72 13.89 -7.17
CA CYS A 175 -0.45 13.10 -7.54
C CYS A 175 -0.94 13.54 -8.91
N ASP A 176 -1.26 12.57 -9.77
CA ASP A 176 -1.85 12.81 -11.09
C ASP A 176 -3.13 13.66 -10.96
N GLU A 177 -3.27 14.68 -11.80
CA GLU A 177 -4.41 15.61 -11.75
C GLU A 177 -5.77 14.93 -12.00
N GLY A 178 -5.76 13.77 -12.67
CA GLY A 178 -6.93 12.94 -12.92
C GLY A 178 -7.28 11.99 -11.78
N ASN A 179 -6.55 12.00 -10.66
CA ASN A 179 -6.89 11.16 -9.51
C ASN A 179 -8.17 11.68 -8.82
N GLU A 180 -9.20 10.84 -8.77
CA GLU A 180 -10.50 11.21 -8.20
C GLU A 180 -10.55 11.08 -6.67
N THR A 181 -9.57 10.41 -6.06
CA THR A 181 -9.55 10.13 -4.61
C THR A 181 -8.65 11.08 -3.84
N PHE A 182 -7.48 11.38 -4.40
CA PHE A 182 -6.47 12.19 -3.77
C PHE A 182 -6.01 13.33 -4.68
N TYR A 183 -5.49 14.39 -4.07
CA TYR A 183 -4.73 15.42 -4.76
C TYR A 183 -3.52 15.80 -3.92
N ALA A 184 -2.47 16.31 -4.58
CA ALA A 184 -1.27 16.78 -3.90
C ALA A 184 -1.17 18.31 -3.94
N LYS A 185 -0.71 18.92 -2.85
CA LYS A 185 -0.42 20.35 -2.77
C LYS A 185 0.78 20.60 -1.88
N GLY A 186 1.81 21.28 -2.41
CA GLY A 186 3.02 21.60 -1.66
C GLY A 186 3.73 20.36 -1.10
N GLY A 187 3.78 19.28 -1.88
CA GLY A 187 4.40 18.01 -1.47
C GLY A 187 3.59 17.16 -0.49
N ARG A 188 2.36 17.55 -0.17
CA ARG A 188 1.50 16.83 0.79
C ARG A 188 0.26 16.29 0.10
N LEU A 189 -0.20 15.11 0.54
CA LEU A 189 -1.36 14.42 -0.02
C LEU A 189 -2.63 14.76 0.79
N TYR A 190 -3.73 14.97 0.08
CA TYR A 190 -5.03 15.31 0.63
C TYR A 190 -6.11 14.45 -0.01
N ARG A 191 -7.21 14.22 0.70
CA ARG A 191 -8.40 13.55 0.16
C ARG A 191 -9.28 14.53 -0.60
N CYS A 192 -9.73 14.15 -1.80
CA CYS A 192 -10.66 14.97 -2.59
C CYS A 192 -12.03 15.12 -1.92
N ALA A 193 -12.48 14.10 -1.17
CA ALA A 193 -13.82 14.05 -0.60
C ALA A 193 -14.08 15.13 0.47
N ASP A 194 -13.09 15.42 1.32
CA ASP A 194 -13.22 16.30 2.49
C ASP A 194 -12.08 17.31 2.65
N GLY A 195 -11.05 17.25 1.78
CA GLY A 195 -9.87 18.09 1.87
C GLY A 195 -8.94 17.76 3.04
N ALA A 196 -9.17 16.65 3.76
CA ALA A 196 -8.36 16.27 4.90
C ALA A 196 -6.94 15.87 4.47
N ALA A 197 -5.95 16.27 5.26
CA ALA A 197 -4.58 15.82 5.07
C ALA A 197 -4.47 14.30 5.32
N VAL A 198 -3.66 13.63 4.50
CA VAL A 198 -3.29 12.23 4.71
C VAL A 198 -2.09 12.17 5.65
N GLU A 199 -2.19 11.43 6.74
CA GLU A 199 -1.13 11.32 7.78
C GLU A 199 -0.24 10.07 7.62
N ALA A 200 -0.34 9.37 6.49
CA ALA A 200 0.40 8.13 6.22
C ALA A 200 1.90 8.34 5.94
N PHE A 201 2.36 9.59 5.82
CA PHE A 201 3.73 9.92 5.46
C PHE A 201 4.33 10.96 6.41
N ARG A 202 5.63 10.83 6.70
CA ARG A 202 6.44 11.91 7.26
C ARG A 202 6.79 12.87 6.13
N TYR A 203 6.07 13.99 5.99
CA TYR A 203 6.30 14.93 4.89
C TYR A 203 7.61 15.74 5.06
N ALA A 204 8.20 16.11 3.93
CA ALA A 204 9.39 16.98 3.87
C ALA A 204 9.10 18.46 4.19
#